data_AF-A0A7S0J893-F1
#
_entry.id   AF-A0A7S0J893-F1
#
_cell.length_a   1.000
_cell.length_b   1.000
_cell.length_c   1.000
_cell.angle_alpha   90.00
_cell.angle_beta   90.00
_cell.angle_gamma   90.00
#
_symmetry.space_group_name_H-M   'P 1'
#
loop_
_entity.id
_entity.type
_entity.pdbx_description
1 polymer ?
#
loop_
_entity_poly.entity_id
_entity_poly.type
_entity_poly.pdbx_seq_one_letter_code
_entity_poly.pdbx_strand_id
1 'polypeptide(L)'
;QRAPELHAVFFNACKTELLAHELHCALPHLTIVCWRGLTLDAAAKAFSQGFYEALATGPQVAIATAWAAGRAAYLRGGFIEGDPMDYLHPPGHEHVASDFKRRSDDWRRCPGCNPPVHGQPVLVARGKSKPEYQSA
;
A
#
# COMPACT_ATOMS: atom_id res chain seq x y z
N GLN A 1 3.44 -13.57 -35.09
CA GLN A 1 3.82 -12.48 -34.16
C GLN A 1 3.68 -13.00 -32.74
N ARG A 2 4.68 -12.79 -31.86
CA ARG A 2 4.53 -13.04 -30.42
C ARG A 2 3.94 -11.80 -29.76
N ALA A 3 3.10 -11.99 -28.75
CA ALA A 3 2.64 -10.88 -27.93
C ALA A 3 3.83 -10.25 -27.18
N PRO A 4 3.79 -8.93 -26.91
CA PRO A 4 4.80 -8.29 -26.06
C PRO A 4 4.79 -8.93 -24.66
N GLU A 5 5.96 -9.00 -24.05
CA GLU A 5 6.11 -9.53 -22.69
C GLU A 5 5.49 -8.56 -21.67
N LEU A 6 4.88 -9.12 -20.63
CA LEU A 6 4.41 -8.34 -19.49
C LEU A 6 5.63 -7.85 -18.71
N HIS A 7 5.72 -6.55 -18.43
CA HIS A 7 6.87 -5.97 -17.71
C HIS A 7 6.53 -5.52 -16.29
N ALA A 8 5.25 -5.28 -15.99
CA ALA A 8 4.85 -4.78 -14.69
C ALA A 8 3.44 -5.20 -14.29
N VAL A 9 3.24 -5.30 -12.97
CA VAL A 9 1.93 -5.55 -12.35
C VAL A 9 1.72 -4.57 -11.20
N PHE A 10 0.52 -4.00 -11.11
CA PHE A 10 0.10 -3.16 -10.00
C PHE A 10 -1.02 -3.87 -9.24
N PHE A 11 -0.76 -4.26 -7.99
CA PHE A 11 -1.76 -4.78 -7.09
C PHE A 11 -2.32 -3.67 -6.20
N ASN A 12 -3.45 -3.09 -6.60
CA ASN A 12 -4.14 -2.08 -5.79
C ASN A 12 -5.07 -2.72 -4.74
N ALA A 13 -4.52 -3.61 -3.93
CA ALA A 13 -5.24 -4.32 -2.90
C ALA A 13 -4.36 -4.53 -1.66
N CYS A 14 -4.99 -4.61 -0.48
CA CYS A 14 -4.32 -4.83 0.79
C CYS A 14 -3.61 -6.20 0.83
N LYS A 15 -2.52 -6.29 1.59
CA LYS A 15 -1.82 -7.56 1.90
C LYS A 15 -1.38 -8.36 0.66
N THR A 16 -0.84 -7.67 -0.34
CA THR A 16 -0.43 -8.26 -1.63
C THR A 16 1.08 -8.45 -1.78
N GLU A 17 1.89 -8.05 -0.79
CA GLU A 17 3.35 -8.18 -0.84
C GLU A 17 3.83 -9.64 -0.97
N LEU A 18 3.22 -10.60 -0.25
CA LEU A 18 3.59 -12.01 -0.35
C LEU A 18 3.37 -12.54 -1.79
N LEU A 19 2.18 -12.29 -2.35
CA LEU A 19 1.85 -12.64 -3.73
C LEU A 19 2.79 -11.97 -4.73
N ALA A 20 3.14 -10.70 -4.50
CA ALA A 20 4.10 -9.98 -5.35
C ALA A 20 5.47 -10.65 -5.35
N HIS A 21 5.97 -11.07 -4.19
CA HIS A 21 7.23 -11.80 -4.10
C HIS A 21 7.18 -13.17 -4.78
N GLU A 22 6.11 -13.94 -4.58
CA GLU A 22 5.93 -15.23 -5.25
C GLU A 22 5.91 -15.07 -6.78
N LEU A 23 5.16 -14.08 -7.27
CA LEU A 23 5.09 -13.78 -8.70
C LEU A 23 6.43 -13.30 -9.26
N HIS A 24 7.16 -12.45 -8.53
CA HIS A 24 8.50 -12.01 -8.94
C HIS A 24 9.52 -13.16 -8.93
N CYS A 25 9.44 -14.08 -7.98
CA CYS A 25 10.28 -15.29 -7.96
C CYS A 25 10.03 -16.16 -9.20
N ALA A 26 8.77 -16.34 -9.60
CA ALA A 26 8.42 -17.10 -10.80
C ALA A 26 8.77 -16.34 -12.10
N LEU A 27 8.67 -15.01 -12.11
CA LEU A 27 8.88 -14.14 -13.26
C LEU A 27 9.81 -12.97 -12.89
N PRO A 28 11.14 -13.19 -12.82
CA PRO A 28 12.10 -12.20 -12.29
C PRO A 28 12.24 -10.92 -13.11
N HIS A 29 11.68 -10.88 -14.31
CA HIS A 29 11.64 -9.69 -15.16
C HIS A 29 10.50 -8.74 -14.77
N LEU A 30 9.46 -9.22 -14.06
CA LEU A 30 8.33 -8.39 -13.66
C LEU A 30 8.71 -7.41 -12.55
N THR A 31 8.33 -6.15 -12.73
CA THR A 31 8.33 -5.16 -11.65
C THR A 31 6.93 -5.07 -11.06
N ILE A 32 6.79 -5.25 -9.75
CA ILE A 32 5.48 -5.33 -9.10
C ILE A 32 5.33 -4.22 -8.06
N VAL A 33 4.25 -3.46 -8.16
CA VAL A 33 3.83 -2.48 -7.15
C VAL A 33 2.69 -3.09 -6.35
N CYS A 34 2.78 -3.07 -5.02
CA CYS A 34 1.84 -3.73 -4.13
C CYS A 34 1.75 -3.04 -2.76
N TRP A 35 0.97 -3.61 -1.84
CA TRP A 35 0.81 -3.12 -0.48
C TRP A 35 1.16 -4.21 0.53
N ARG A 36 1.96 -3.86 1.55
CA ARG A 36 2.36 -4.78 2.63
C ARG A 36 1.19 -5.21 3.51
N GLY A 37 0.44 -4.22 3.99
CA GLY A 37 -0.57 -4.40 5.03
C GLY A 37 -1.95 -3.93 4.60
N LEU A 38 -2.72 -3.41 5.57
CA LEU A 38 -3.92 -2.64 5.25
C LEU A 38 -3.56 -1.31 4.60
N THR A 39 -4.51 -0.74 3.87
CA THR A 39 -4.33 0.56 3.23
C THR A 39 -5.66 1.30 3.24
N LEU A 40 -5.61 2.57 3.63
CA LEU A 40 -6.75 3.47 3.55
C LEU A 40 -7.06 3.77 2.08
N ASP A 41 -8.33 3.67 1.69
CA ASP A 41 -8.76 3.90 0.30
C ASP A 41 -8.31 5.26 -0.26
N ALA A 42 -8.41 6.34 0.52
CA ALA A 42 -7.94 7.66 0.11
C ALA A 42 -6.42 7.69 -0.14
N ALA A 43 -5.64 6.96 0.67
CA ALA A 43 -4.19 6.86 0.52
C ALA A 43 -3.81 6.02 -0.72
N ALA A 44 -4.52 4.92 -0.96
CA ALA A 44 -4.36 4.11 -2.16
C ALA A 44 -4.68 4.89 -3.45
N LYS A 45 -5.73 5.71 -3.41
CA LYS A 45 -6.13 6.60 -4.51
C LYS A 45 -5.07 7.66 -4.79
N ALA A 46 -4.58 8.36 -3.76
CA ALA A 46 -3.56 9.38 -3.92
C ALA A 46 -2.25 8.81 -4.49
N PHE A 47 -1.82 7.63 -4.01
CA PHE A 47 -0.68 6.92 -4.58
C PHE A 47 -0.92 6.55 -6.05
N SER A 48 -2.06 5.92 -6.35
CA SER A 48 -2.40 5.47 -7.69
C SER A 48 -2.47 6.63 -8.69
N GLN A 49 -3.04 7.76 -8.28
CA GLN A 49 -3.11 8.96 -9.09
C GLN A 49 -1.70 9.43 -9.49
N GLY A 50 -0.80 9.66 -8.53
CA GLY A 50 0.56 10.09 -8.85
C GLY A 50 1.35 9.07 -9.67
N PHE A 51 1.10 7.78 -9.44
CA PHE A 51 1.71 6.69 -10.21
C PHE A 51 1.28 6.72 -11.68
N TYR A 52 -0.03 6.74 -11.94
CA TYR A 52 -0.57 6.71 -13.30
C TYR A 52 -0.39 8.04 -14.04
N GLU A 53 -0.42 9.18 -13.35
CA GLU A 53 -0.06 10.48 -13.93
C GLU A 53 1.38 10.47 -14.42
N ALA A 54 2.32 9.91 -13.66
CA ALA A 54 3.70 9.78 -14.10
C ALA A 54 3.84 8.88 -15.33
N LEU A 55 3.13 7.75 -15.38
CA LEU A 55 3.12 6.87 -16.57
C LEU A 55 2.51 7.54 -17.80
N ALA A 56 1.51 8.41 -17.61
CA ALA A 56 0.86 9.14 -18.70
C ALA A 56 1.79 10.17 -19.37
N THR A 57 2.92 10.52 -18.75
CA THR A 57 3.89 11.46 -19.34
C THR A 57 4.66 10.88 -20.53
N GLY A 58 4.68 9.54 -20.70
CA GLY A 58 5.22 8.93 -21.90
C GLY A 58 5.56 7.44 -21.76
N PRO A 59 5.73 6.74 -22.90
CA PRO A 59 5.90 5.29 -22.95
C PRO A 59 7.24 4.78 -22.40
N GLN A 60 8.20 5.68 -22.09
CA GLN A 60 9.54 5.31 -21.62
C GLN A 60 9.73 5.51 -20.11
N VAL A 61 8.67 5.83 -19.36
CA VAL A 61 8.79 6.04 -17.92
C VAL A 61 9.04 4.71 -17.22
N ALA A 62 10.18 4.62 -16.52
CA ALA A 62 10.49 3.46 -15.70
C ALA A 62 9.47 3.32 -14.55
N ILE A 63 9.06 2.08 -14.25
CA ILE A 63 8.09 1.80 -13.16
C ILE A 63 8.59 2.30 -11.81
N ALA A 64 9.90 2.26 -11.56
CA ALA A 64 10.50 2.82 -10.34
C ALA A 64 10.28 4.34 -10.22
N THR A 65 10.33 5.06 -11.34
CA THR A 65 10.06 6.51 -11.39
C THR A 65 8.58 6.78 -11.13
N ALA A 66 7.68 6.02 -11.76
CA ALA A 66 6.25 6.12 -11.49
C ALA A 66 5.89 5.78 -10.04
N TRP A 67 6.53 4.76 -9.46
CA TRP A 67 6.39 4.42 -8.04
C TRP A 67 6.82 5.56 -7.12
N ALA A 68 7.96 6.21 -7.42
CA ALA A 68 8.42 7.37 -6.66
C ALA A 68 7.45 8.55 -6.77
N ALA A 69 6.86 8.79 -7.94
CA ALA A 69 5.86 9.82 -8.13
C ALA A 69 4.56 9.52 -7.36
N GLY A 70 4.10 8.27 -7.37
CA GLY A 70 2.97 7.81 -6.56
C GLY A 70 3.23 8.00 -5.06
N ARG A 71 4.41 7.61 -4.58
CA ARG A 71 4.83 7.85 -3.18
C ARG A 71 4.88 9.34 -2.85
N ALA A 72 5.35 10.18 -3.76
CA ALA A 72 5.37 11.62 -3.56
C ALA A 72 3.95 12.22 -3.49
N ALA A 73 3.00 11.73 -4.31
CA ALA A 73 1.60 12.14 -4.24
C ALA A 73 0.93 11.68 -2.94
N TYR A 74 1.20 10.45 -2.50
CA TYR A 74 0.79 9.92 -1.21
C TYR A 74 1.25 10.83 -0.05
N LEU A 75 2.54 11.19 -0.01
CA LEU A 75 3.08 12.03 1.06
C LEU A 75 2.54 13.47 1.00
N ARG A 76 2.39 14.05 -0.20
CA ARG A 76 1.77 15.37 -0.36
C ARG A 76 0.31 15.39 0.07
N GLY A 77 -0.40 14.26 -0.03
CA GLY A 77 -1.76 14.09 0.47
C GLY A 77 -1.87 14.04 2.00
N GLY A 78 -0.74 14.07 2.72
CA GLY A 78 -0.70 14.00 4.18
C GLY A 78 -0.76 12.57 4.73
N PHE A 79 -0.64 11.56 3.87
CA PHE A 79 -0.63 10.16 4.31
C PHE A 79 0.75 9.76 4.84
N ILE A 80 0.75 8.82 5.79
CA ILE A 80 1.93 8.36 6.54
C ILE A 80 2.08 6.86 6.35
N GLU A 81 3.27 6.43 5.91
CA GLU A 81 3.58 5.03 5.64
C GLU A 81 3.62 4.18 6.92
N GLY A 82 3.03 2.99 6.86
CA GLY A 82 2.98 2.00 7.93
C GLY A 82 1.79 1.07 7.78
N ASP A 83 1.68 0.03 8.61
CA ASP A 83 0.53 -0.89 8.59
C ASP A 83 -0.55 -0.45 9.59
N PRO A 84 -1.76 -0.08 9.13
CA PRO A 84 -2.88 0.21 10.02
C PRO A 84 -3.23 -0.94 10.97
N MET A 85 -2.96 -2.19 10.59
CA MET A 85 -3.21 -3.38 11.44
C MET A 85 -2.56 -3.29 12.81
N ASP A 86 -1.39 -2.65 12.92
CA ASP A 86 -0.62 -2.53 14.17
C ASP A 86 -1.35 -1.70 15.23
N TYR A 87 -2.38 -0.95 14.83
CA TYR A 87 -3.13 -0.04 15.70
C TYR A 87 -4.56 -0.52 15.97
N LEU A 88 -5.12 -1.35 15.08
CA LEU A 88 -6.54 -1.73 15.14
C LEU A 88 -6.90 -2.39 16.48
N HIS A 89 -8.07 -2.02 16.99
CA HIS A 89 -8.55 -2.55 18.26
C HIS A 89 -8.83 -4.05 18.21
N PRO A 90 -8.66 -4.74 19.36
CA PRO A 90 -9.28 -6.04 19.54
C PRO A 90 -10.82 -5.92 19.58
N PRO A 91 -11.54 -7.01 19.30
CA PRO A 91 -13.00 -7.05 19.48
C PRO A 91 -13.42 -6.61 20.88
N GLY A 92 -14.49 -5.81 20.99
CA GLY A 92 -15.06 -5.38 22.28
C GLY A 92 -14.48 -4.10 22.87
N HIS A 93 -13.61 -3.38 22.16
CA HIS A 93 -13.12 -2.07 22.59
C HIS A 93 -14.27 -1.05 22.77
N GLU A 94 -14.12 -0.10 23.70
CA GLU A 94 -15.19 0.72 24.29
C GLU A 94 -16.07 1.47 23.27
N HIS A 95 -15.52 1.86 22.11
CA HIS A 95 -16.27 2.53 21.02
C HIS A 95 -16.82 1.58 19.95
N VAL A 96 -16.43 0.31 19.97
CA VAL A 96 -16.85 -0.76 19.06
C VAL A 96 -17.93 -1.64 19.72
N ALA A 97 -17.88 -1.81 21.04
CA ALA A 97 -18.91 -2.47 21.84
C ALA A 97 -20.18 -1.61 21.88
N SER A 98 -21.31 -2.21 21.55
CA SER A 98 -22.53 -1.61 20.99
C SER A 98 -23.31 -0.61 21.86
N ASP A 99 -22.87 -0.29 23.07
CA ASP A 99 -23.76 0.33 24.06
C ASP A 99 -23.38 1.78 24.42
N PHE A 100 -22.22 2.26 23.96
CA PHE A 100 -21.71 3.63 24.22
C PHE A 100 -21.79 4.59 23.02
N LYS A 101 -22.78 4.37 22.12
CA LYS A 101 -22.99 5.12 20.87
C LYS A 101 -23.18 6.66 20.98
N ARG A 102 -22.95 7.30 22.12
CA ARG A 102 -23.25 8.74 22.30
C ARG A 102 -22.23 9.60 23.06
N ARG A 103 -21.05 9.11 23.46
CA ARG A 103 -20.20 9.91 24.39
C ARG A 103 -18.70 10.04 24.16
N SER A 104 -18.12 9.56 23.07
CA SER A 104 -16.76 10.00 22.77
C SER A 104 -16.67 10.60 21.37
N ASP A 105 -16.47 11.92 21.34
CA ASP A 105 -15.86 12.62 20.20
C ASP A 105 -14.39 12.18 19.99
N ASP A 106 -13.92 11.21 20.77
CA ASP A 106 -12.53 10.79 20.90
C ASP A 106 -12.15 9.68 19.92
N TRP A 107 -13.10 9.06 19.20
CA TRP A 107 -12.78 8.03 18.20
C TRP A 107 -11.83 8.53 17.11
N ARG A 108 -11.89 9.83 16.76
CA ARG A 108 -10.97 10.45 15.78
C ARG A 108 -9.54 10.54 16.30
N ARG A 109 -9.38 10.60 17.62
CA ARG A 109 -8.08 10.65 18.31
C ARG A 109 -7.62 9.27 18.75
N CYS A 110 -8.53 8.30 18.78
CA CYS A 110 -8.22 6.93 19.12
C CYS A 110 -7.43 6.26 17.98
N PRO A 111 -6.17 5.86 18.21
CA PRO A 111 -5.33 5.28 17.16
C PRO A 111 -5.89 3.99 16.57
N GLY A 112 -6.70 3.22 17.31
CA GLY A 112 -7.28 1.99 16.77
C GLY A 112 -8.53 2.18 15.93
N CYS A 113 -9.18 3.36 16.00
CA CYS A 113 -10.27 3.76 15.10
C CYS A 113 -9.76 4.62 13.95
N ASN A 114 -8.71 5.42 14.19
CA ASN A 114 -8.07 6.28 13.21
C ASN A 114 -6.54 6.13 13.30
N PRO A 115 -5.97 5.06 12.71
CA PRO A 115 -4.53 4.80 12.77
C PRO A 115 -3.71 5.98 12.25
N PRO A 116 -2.56 6.29 12.89
CA PRO A 116 -1.69 7.38 12.44
C PRO A 116 -0.93 7.04 11.15
N VAL A 117 -1.10 5.83 10.63
CA VAL A 117 -0.51 5.34 9.37
C VAL A 117 -1.62 4.83 8.44
N HIS A 118 -1.37 4.87 7.15
CA HIS A 118 -2.44 4.80 6.14
C HIS A 118 -2.20 3.71 5.08
N GLY A 119 -1.13 2.92 5.23
CA GLY A 119 -0.71 1.88 4.31
C GLY A 119 0.72 2.07 3.85
N GLN A 120 1.34 0.99 3.39
CA GLN A 120 2.75 0.98 2.99
C GLN A 120 2.88 0.44 1.56
N PRO A 121 3.11 1.33 0.56
CA PRO A 121 3.34 0.89 -0.82
C PRO A 121 4.73 0.27 -0.95
N VAL A 122 4.82 -0.83 -1.70
CA VAL A 122 6.03 -1.62 -1.88
C VAL A 122 6.33 -1.78 -3.36
N LEU A 123 7.62 -1.71 -3.72
CA LEU A 123 8.13 -1.99 -5.06
C LEU A 123 9.01 -3.24 -5.04
N VAL A 124 8.51 -4.33 -5.60
CA VAL A 124 9.25 -5.58 -5.80
C VAL A 124 9.87 -5.55 -7.20
N ALA A 125 11.20 -5.51 -7.26
CA ALA A 125 11.96 -5.45 -8.50
C ALA A 125 13.31 -6.15 -8.32
N ARG A 126 13.93 -6.53 -9.43
CA ARG A 126 15.23 -7.20 -9.45
C ARG A 126 16.29 -6.35 -8.72
N GLY A 127 17.02 -6.95 -7.79
CA GLY A 127 18.09 -6.29 -7.03
C GLY A 127 17.65 -5.60 -5.73
N LYS A 128 16.36 -5.62 -5.36
CA LYS A 128 15.91 -5.26 -4.01
C LYS A 128 15.75 -6.55 -3.20
N SER A 129 16.54 -6.71 -2.13
CA SER A 129 16.52 -7.89 -1.26
C SER A 129 15.13 -8.11 -0.64
N LYS A 130 14.78 -9.38 -0.43
CA LYS A 130 13.59 -9.80 0.33
C LYS A 130 13.59 -9.06 1.69
N PRO A 131 12.45 -8.51 2.16
CA PRO A 131 12.33 -8.21 3.57
C PRO A 131 12.45 -9.53 4.34
N GLU A 132 13.32 -9.58 5.34
CA GLU A 132 13.35 -10.67 6.31
C GLU A 132 11.99 -10.66 7.05
N TYR A 133 11.12 -11.59 6.68
CA TYR A 133 9.91 -11.85 7.46
C TYR A 133 10.36 -12.48 8.78
N GLN A 134 10.35 -11.70 9.85
CA GLN A 134 10.35 -12.27 11.20
C GLN A 134 8.96 -12.86 11.42
N SER A 135 8.86 -14.18 11.29
CA SER A 135 7.73 -14.94 11.81
C SER A 135 7.60 -14.66 13.31
N ALA A 136 6.51 -13.99 13.69
CA ALA A 136 6.02 -13.97 15.07
C ALA A 136 5.46 -15.34 15.44
#